data_AF-A0A7G6T6D6-F1
#
_entry.id   AF-A0A7G6T6D6-F1
#
_cell.length_a   1.000
_cell.length_b   1.000
_cell.length_c   1.000
_cell.angle_alpha   90.00
_cell.angle_beta   90.00
_cell.angle_gamma   90.00
#
_symmetry.space_group_name_H-M   'P 1'
#
loop_
_entity.id
_entity.type
_entity.pdbx_description
1 polymer ?
#
loop_
_entity_poly.entity_id
_entity_poly.type
_entity_poly.pdbx_seq_one_letter_code
_entity_poly.pdbx_strand_id
1 'polypeptide(L)'
;MIRIADTKTLAGELRSRYDPPRAVTIMGRLLLKALFAGLSDEVVFWALVHAHYRGGDLCAPVEEQLAAFSEFILRDESESN
;
A
#
# COMPACT_ATOMS: atom_id res chain seq x y z
N MET A 1 -0.89 -10.13 9.56
CA MET A 1 -2.23 -9.81 9.01
C MET A 1 -2.35 -8.31 8.83
N ILE A 2 -2.39 -7.86 7.57
CA ILE A 2 -2.35 -6.44 7.20
C ILE A 2 -3.78 -5.92 7.10
N ARG A 3 -4.08 -4.80 7.77
CA ARG A 3 -5.36 -4.09 7.63
C ARG A 3 -5.24 -3.02 6.56
N ILE A 4 -6.07 -3.09 5.52
CA ILE A 4 -6.05 -2.16 4.39
C ILE A 4 -6.46 -0.74 4.81
N ALA A 5 -7.39 -0.58 5.76
CA ALA A 5 -7.76 0.72 6.31
C ALA A 5 -6.55 1.52 6.86
N ASP A 6 -5.55 0.83 7.42
CA ASP A 6 -4.35 1.46 7.98
C ASP A 6 -3.43 2.01 6.88
N THR A 7 -3.39 1.37 5.71
CA THR A 7 -2.54 1.78 4.58
C THR A 7 -3.10 3.02 3.89
N LYS A 8 -4.42 3.11 3.72
CA LYS A 8 -5.13 4.31 3.20
C LYS A 8 -4.94 5.51 4.12
N THR A 9 -5.13 5.31 5.43
CA THR A 9 -4.93 6.35 6.44
C THR A 9 -3.50 6.87 6.41
N LEU A 10 -2.52 5.97 6.46
CA LEU A 10 -1.10 6.36 6.47
C LEU A 10 -0.67 7.05 5.16
N ALA A 11 -1.19 6.63 4.01
CA ALA A 11 -0.97 7.32 2.75
C ALA A 11 -1.50 8.77 2.77
N GLY A 12 -2.69 8.99 3.35
CA GLY A 12 -3.25 10.32 3.58
C GLY A 12 -2.38 11.16 4.53
N GLU A 13 -1.91 10.57 5.63
CA GLU A 13 -1.01 11.24 6.56
C GLU A 13 0.30 11.67 5.88
N LEU A 14 0.95 10.77 5.14
CA LEU A 14 2.18 11.06 4.41
C LEU A 14 1.98 12.20 3.41
N ARG A 15 0.82 12.25 2.74
CA ARG A 15 0.47 13.29 1.78
C ARG A 15 0.26 14.65 2.45
N SER A 16 -0.30 14.65 3.67
CA SER A 16 -0.50 15.88 4.45
C SER A 16 0.77 16.41 5.11
N ARG A 17 1.70 15.51 5.50
CA ARG A 17 2.86 15.86 6.34
C ARG A 17 4.15 16.15 5.56
N TYR A 18 4.29 15.62 4.35
CA TYR A 18 5.55 15.69 3.60
C TYR A 18 5.34 16.14 2.16
N ASP A 19 6.35 16.82 1.61
CA ASP A 19 6.44 17.05 0.17
C ASP A 19 6.47 15.70 -0.59
N PRO A 20 5.96 15.64 -1.84
CA PRO A 20 5.86 14.38 -2.57
C PRO A 20 7.17 13.61 -2.74
N PRO A 21 8.31 14.25 -3.10
CA PRO A 21 9.59 13.56 -3.17
C PRO A 21 10.01 12.90 -1.84
N ARG A 22 9.80 13.60 -0.72
CA ARG A 22 10.13 13.10 0.61
C ARG A 22 9.24 11.95 1.06
N ALA A 23 7.94 12.04 0.83
CA ALA A 23 7.01 10.96 1.13
C ALA A 23 7.36 9.67 0.36
N VAL A 24 7.64 9.79 -0.95
CA VAL A 24 8.06 8.66 -1.80
C VAL A 24 9.37 8.06 -1.29
N THR A 25 10.33 8.89 -0.91
CA THR A 25 11.61 8.41 -0.36
C THR A 25 11.42 7.64 0.95
N ILE A 26 10.56 8.10 1.85
CA ILE A 26 10.26 7.41 3.11
C ILE A 26 9.64 6.03 2.84
N MET A 27 8.59 5.97 2.01
CA MET A 27 7.93 4.70 1.66
C MET A 27 8.90 3.73 1.00
N GLY A 28 9.71 4.19 0.03
CA GLY A 28 10.68 3.35 -0.66
C GLY A 28 11.76 2.78 0.27
N ARG A 29 12.25 3.58 1.23
CA ARG A 29 13.24 3.11 2.22
C ARG A 29 12.65 2.05 3.16
N LEU A 30 11.42 2.24 3.60
CA LEU A 30 10.74 1.30 4.50
C LEU A 30 10.40 0.00 3.78
N LEU A 31 9.95 0.09 2.52
CA LEU A 31 9.74 -1.07 1.65
C LEU A 31 11.02 -1.87 1.43
N LEU A 32 12.13 -1.22 1.07
CA LEU A 32 13.43 -1.89 0.85
C LEU A 32 13.97 -2.52 2.13
N LYS A 33 13.82 -1.84 3.28
CA LYS A 33 14.21 -2.38 4.58
C LYS A 33 13.44 -3.66 4.90
N ALA A 34 12.12 -3.66 4.71
CA ALA A 34 11.28 -4.84 4.92
C ALA A 34 11.67 -5.99 3.98
N LEU A 35 11.93 -5.66 2.71
CA LEU A 35 12.34 -6.63 1.70
C LEU A 35 13.65 -7.34 2.09
N PHE A 36 14.69 -6.59 2.44
CA PHE A 36 15.98 -7.17 2.82
C PHE A 36 15.95 -7.86 4.19
N ALA A 37 15.00 -7.53 5.05
CA ALA A 37 14.79 -8.22 6.32
C ALA A 37 13.95 -9.51 6.18
N GLY A 38 13.42 -9.82 4.98
CA GLY A 38 12.54 -10.97 4.76
C GLY A 38 11.16 -10.83 5.41
N LEU A 39 10.72 -9.60 5.70
CA LEU A 39 9.45 -9.31 6.37
C LEU A 39 8.32 -9.12 5.35
N SER A 40 7.80 -10.22 4.82
CA SER A 40 6.80 -10.21 3.73
C SER A 40 5.56 -9.36 4.05
N ASP A 41 5.05 -9.42 5.29
CA ASP A 41 3.89 -8.63 5.72
C ASP A 41 4.18 -7.11 5.61
N GLU A 42 5.35 -6.66 6.03
CA GLU A 42 5.72 -5.24 5.95
C GLU A 42 5.97 -4.79 4.51
N VAL A 43 6.50 -5.67 3.65
CA VAL A 43 6.67 -5.39 2.22
C VAL A 43 5.32 -5.09 1.57
N VAL A 44 4.34 -5.97 1.78
CA VAL A 44 2.99 -5.81 1.23
C VAL A 44 2.32 -4.56 1.82
N PHE A 45 2.49 -4.30 3.12
CA PHE A 45 1.96 -3.10 3.76
C PHE A 45 2.46 -1.81 3.09
N TRP A 46 3.79 -1.64 2.94
CA TRP A 46 4.36 -0.42 2.35
C TRP A 46 4.09 -0.29 0.86
N ALA A 47 3.95 -1.41 0.14
CA ALA A 47 3.50 -1.41 -1.25
C ALA A 47 2.06 -0.86 -1.39
N LEU A 48 1.14 -1.27 -0.50
CA LEU A 48 -0.24 -0.78 -0.46
C LEU A 48 -0.30 0.71 -0.07
N VAL A 49 0.49 1.14 0.93
CA VAL A 49 0.61 2.57 1.29
C VAL A 49 1.08 3.39 0.08
N HIS A 50 2.08 2.90 -0.65
CA HIS A 50 2.58 3.58 -1.85
C HIS A 50 1.51 3.66 -2.96
N ALA A 51 0.76 2.58 -3.19
CA ALA A 51 -0.35 2.57 -4.14
C ALA A 51 -1.41 3.63 -3.80
N HIS A 52 -1.92 3.63 -2.57
CA HIS A 52 -2.88 4.64 -2.11
C HIS A 52 -2.29 6.05 -2.13
N TYR A 53 -1.01 6.21 -1.78
CA TYR A 53 -0.34 7.51 -1.80
C TYR A 53 -0.27 8.12 -3.20
N ARG A 54 -0.14 7.32 -4.26
CA ARG A 54 -0.07 7.84 -5.64
C ARG A 54 -1.42 8.32 -6.17
N GLY A 55 -2.53 7.95 -5.54
CA GLY A 55 -3.86 8.55 -5.76
C GLY A 55 -4.36 8.46 -7.20
N GLY A 56 -3.92 7.45 -7.95
CA GLY A 56 -4.65 6.98 -9.11
C GLY A 56 -5.21 5.60 -8.79
N ASP A 57 -6.31 5.22 -9.44
CA ASP A 57 -6.68 3.81 -9.53
C ASP A 57 -5.42 3.02 -9.90
N LEU A 58 -5.26 1.86 -9.27
CA LEU A 58 -4.29 0.89 -9.75
C LEU A 58 -4.55 0.73 -11.24
N CYS A 59 -3.52 0.78 -12.09
CA CYS A 59 -3.79 0.58 -13.51
C CYS A 59 -4.48 -0.79 -13.66
N ALA A 60 -5.44 -0.90 -14.57
CA ALA A 60 -6.25 -2.12 -14.74
C ALA A 60 -5.44 -3.44 -14.69
N PRO A 61 -4.22 -3.54 -15.25
CA PRO A 61 -3.39 -4.74 -15.12
C PRO A 61 -2.97 -5.07 -13.68
N VAL A 62 -2.74 -4.07 -12.83
CA VAL A 62 -2.37 -4.25 -11.43
C VAL A 62 -3.60 -4.57 -10.58
N GLU A 63 -4.77 -4.00 -10.89
CA GLU A 63 -6.03 -4.43 -10.27
C GLU A 63 -6.36 -5.89 -10.56
N GLU A 64 -6.20 -6.31 -11.81
CA GLU A 64 -6.44 -7.69 -12.23
C GLU A 64 -5.47 -8.67 -11.54
N GLN A 65 -4.19 -8.30 -11.43
CA GLN A 65 -3.21 -9.08 -10.66
C GLN A 65 -3.56 -9.14 -9.17
N LEU A 66 -3.97 -8.03 -8.55
CA LEU A 66 -4.40 -8.03 -7.14
C LEU A 66 -5.71 -8.78 -6.92
N ALA A 67 -6.61 -8.82 -7.90
CA ALA A 67 -7.81 -9.65 -7.87
C ALA A 67 -7.47 -11.15 -7.88
N ALA A 68 -6.42 -11.56 -8.60
CA ALA A 68 -5.92 -12.93 -8.55
C ALA A 68 -5.37 -13.34 -7.17
N PHE A 69 -4.98 -12.36 -6.34
CA PHE A 69 -4.56 -12.60 -4.95
C PHE A 69 -5.67 -12.35 -3.92
N SER A 70 -6.92 -12.16 -4.34
CA SER A 70 -8.04 -11.82 -3.45
C SER A 70 -8.26 -12.82 -2.32
N GLU A 71 -7.98 -14.11 -2.51
CA GLU A 71 -8.06 -15.14 -1.46
C GLU A 71 -7.07 -14.91 -0.31
N PHE A 72 -6.02 -14.11 -0.53
CA PHE A 72 -4.97 -13.81 0.43
C PHE A 72 -5.03 -12.36 0.94
N ILE A 73 -5.96 -11.55 0.44
CA ILE A 73 -6.09 -10.13 0.74
C ILE A 73 -7.44 -9.88 1.41
N LEU A 74 -7.44 -9.50 2.69
CA LEU A 74 -8.65 -9.09 3.41
C LEU A 74 -9.08 -7.69 2.92
N ARG A 75 -10.09 -7.64 2.05
CA ARG A 75 -10.74 -6.39 1.60
C ARG A 75 -11.68 -5.85 2.68
N ASP A 76 -11.82 -4.53 2.77
CA ASP A 76 -12.78 -3.90 3.67
C ASP A 76 -14.22 -4.13 3.18
N GLU A 77 -15.14 -4.43 4.10
CA GLU A 77 -16.56 -4.74 3.81
C GLU A 77 -17.29 -3.60 3.06
N SER A 78 -16.79 -2.37 3.12
CA SER A 78 -17.37 -1.20 2.45
C SER A 78 -17.17 -1.15 0.93
N GLU A 79 -16.34 -2.03 0.35
CA GLU A 79 -16.15 -2.14 -1.11
C GLU A 79 -17.07 -3.22 -1.74
N SER A 80 -17.98 -3.79 -0.94
CA SER A 80 -19.01 -4.73 -1.38
C SER A 80 -20.41 -4.08 -1.33
N ASN A 81 -20.65 -3.06 -2.15
CA ASN A 81 -21.99 -2.61 -2.56
C ASN A 81 -21.92 -1.78 -3.84
#